data_AF-A0A453JBP5-F1
#
_entry.id   AF-A0A453JBP5-F1
#
_cell.length_a   1.000
_cell.length_b   1.000
_cell.length_c   1.000
_cell.angle_alpha   90.00
_cell.angle_beta   90.00
_cell.angle_gamma   90.00
#
_symmetry.space_group_name_H-M   'P 1'
#
loop_
_entity.id
_entity.type
_entity.pdbx_description
1 polymer ?
#
loop_
_entity_poly.entity_id
_entity_poly.type
_entity_poly.pdbx_seq_one_letter_code
_entity_poly.pdbx_strand_id
1 'polypeptide(L)'
;FFVPVYVSCNFSTANGFPSLSHARGLLADAVALVRREMPYWNRSAGADHVFVASHDFGACFHPMEDVAVADGIPEFLKKSILLQTFGVHGPHVCQEAEHVVIPPHVPPEVALELPEPEKARRDIFAFFRGKMEVHPKNISGRFYSK
;
A
#
# COMPACT_ATOMS: atom_id res chain seq x y z
N PHE A 1 12.00 -9.22 -13.03
CA PHE A 1 11.42 -8.26 -13.97
C PHE A 1 10.61 -7.24 -13.21
N PHE A 2 10.95 -5.98 -13.35
CA PHE A 2 10.14 -4.92 -12.76
C PHE A 2 8.90 -4.69 -13.62
N VAL A 3 7.71 -4.66 -13.02
CA VAL A 3 6.45 -4.35 -13.70
C VAL A 3 6.05 -2.92 -13.34
N PRO A 4 6.25 -1.93 -14.23
CA PRO A 4 6.08 -0.51 -13.91
C PRO A 4 4.62 -0.07 -13.96
N VAL A 5 3.74 -0.80 -13.26
CA VAL A 5 2.32 -0.51 -13.16
C VAL A 5 2.04 -0.05 -11.74
N TYR A 6 1.63 1.20 -11.63
CA TYR A 6 1.33 1.83 -10.35
C TYR A 6 -0.15 2.19 -10.35
N VAL A 7 -0.86 1.67 -9.36
CA VAL A 7 -2.26 1.99 -9.12
C VAL A 7 -2.35 3.14 -8.12
N SER A 8 -3.33 4.01 -8.29
CA SER A 8 -3.63 5.10 -7.37
C SER A 8 -5.09 5.03 -6.93
N CYS A 9 -5.39 5.55 -5.75
CA CYS A 9 -6.77 5.73 -5.32
C CYS A 9 -7.41 6.82 -6.19
N ASN A 10 -8.65 6.60 -6.61
CA ASN A 10 -9.50 7.68 -7.09
C ASN A 10 -10.33 8.24 -5.93
N PHE A 11 -10.57 9.53 -5.90
CA PHE A 11 -11.51 10.11 -4.95
C PHE A 11 -12.90 10.17 -5.58
N SER A 12 -13.88 9.59 -4.89
CA SER A 12 -15.28 9.70 -5.28
C SER A 12 -15.70 11.17 -5.29
N THR A 13 -16.23 11.66 -6.40
CA THR A 13 -16.73 13.03 -6.50
C THR A 13 -17.99 13.26 -5.65
N ALA A 14 -18.73 12.19 -5.31
CA ALA A 14 -19.96 12.28 -4.54
C ALA A 14 -19.75 12.48 -3.03
N ASN A 15 -18.70 11.87 -2.47
CA ASN A 15 -18.45 11.88 -1.01
C ASN A 15 -17.00 12.15 -0.62
N GLY A 16 -16.08 12.30 -1.59
CA GLY A 16 -14.66 12.55 -1.33
C GLY A 16 -13.90 11.35 -0.77
N PHE A 17 -14.46 10.13 -0.81
CA PHE A 17 -13.77 8.95 -0.28
C PHE A 17 -12.80 8.34 -1.29
N PRO A 18 -11.61 7.89 -0.83
CA PRO A 18 -10.69 7.15 -1.67
C PRO A 18 -11.32 5.80 -2.04
N SER A 19 -11.16 5.42 -3.30
CA SER A 19 -11.56 4.13 -3.84
C SER A 19 -10.38 3.51 -4.60
N LEU A 20 -10.10 2.24 -4.28
CA LEU A 20 -9.14 1.38 -4.98
C LEU A 20 -9.82 0.25 -5.75
N SER A 21 -11.14 0.31 -5.96
CA SER A 21 -11.91 -0.76 -6.61
C SER A 21 -11.36 -1.17 -7.98
N HIS A 22 -10.77 -0.23 -8.73
CA HIS A 22 -10.20 -0.47 -10.05
C HIS A 22 -8.79 -1.09 -10.01
N ALA A 23 -8.09 -1.04 -8.88
CA ALA A 23 -6.67 -1.42 -8.79
C ALA A 23 -6.46 -2.90 -9.15
N ARG A 24 -7.28 -3.80 -8.59
CA ARG A 24 -7.18 -5.25 -8.83
C ARG A 24 -7.41 -5.59 -10.30
N GLY A 25 -8.40 -4.97 -10.93
CA GLY A 25 -8.69 -5.15 -12.36
C GLY A 25 -7.55 -4.67 -13.25
N LEU A 26 -7.03 -3.46 -13.01
CA LEU A 26 -5.93 -2.89 -13.78
C LEU A 26 -4.65 -3.75 -13.69
N LEU A 27 -4.32 -4.25 -12.50
CA LEU A 27 -3.16 -5.12 -12.30
C LEU A 27 -3.36 -6.48 -12.97
N ALA A 28 -4.57 -7.04 -12.95
CA ALA A 28 -4.90 -8.28 -13.66
C ALA A 28 -4.72 -8.11 -15.18
N ASP A 29 -5.20 -6.99 -15.74
CA ASP A 29 -5.04 -6.67 -17.16
C ASP A 29 -3.57 -6.48 -17.53
N ALA A 30 -2.78 -5.82 -16.67
CA ALA A 30 -1.35 -5.69 -16.84
C ALA A 30 -0.65 -7.05 -16.85
N VAL A 31 -0.98 -7.95 -15.92
CA VAL A 31 -0.46 -9.31 -15.91
C VAL A 31 -0.85 -10.06 -17.17
N ALA A 32 -2.09 -9.92 -17.63
CA ALA A 32 -2.55 -10.56 -18.87
C ALA A 32 -1.79 -10.04 -20.10
N LEU A 33 -1.49 -8.73 -20.15
CA LEU A 33 -0.67 -8.11 -21.18
C LEU A 33 0.76 -8.65 -21.13
N VAL A 34 1.42 -8.62 -19.97
CA VAL A 34 2.78 -9.15 -19.80
C VAL A 34 2.83 -10.62 -20.21
N ARG A 35 1.85 -11.43 -19.79
CA ARG A 35 1.75 -12.85 -20.16
C ARG A 35 1.65 -13.09 -21.67
N ARG A 36 1.02 -12.18 -22.40
CA ARG A 36 0.80 -12.29 -23.85
C ARG A 36 1.97 -11.77 -24.67
N GLU A 37 2.49 -10.59 -24.30
CA GLU A 37 3.50 -9.88 -25.08
C GLU A 37 4.94 -10.25 -24.69
N MET A 38 5.14 -10.80 -23.50
CA MET A 38 6.46 -11.02 -22.93
C MET A 38 6.68 -12.49 -22.56
N PRO A 39 7.85 -13.09 -22.89
CA PRO A 39 8.09 -14.51 -22.68
C PRO A 39 8.36 -14.87 -21.21
N TYR A 40 8.53 -13.88 -20.34
CA TYR A 40 9.09 -14.09 -19.02
C TYR A 40 8.05 -14.39 -17.92
N TRP A 41 6.78 -13.97 -18.06
CA TRP A 41 5.75 -14.27 -17.04
C TRP A 41 5.48 -15.77 -16.93
N ASN A 42 5.27 -16.44 -18.07
CA ASN A 42 4.94 -17.87 -18.11
C ASN A 42 6.08 -18.77 -17.64
N ARG A 43 7.32 -18.27 -17.57
CA ARG A 43 8.48 -19.02 -17.08
C ARG A 43 8.41 -19.29 -15.58
N SER A 44 7.90 -18.33 -14.81
CA SER A 44 7.94 -18.33 -13.34
C SER A 44 6.56 -18.17 -12.71
N ALA A 45 5.52 -17.96 -13.52
CA ALA A 45 4.19 -17.53 -13.07
C ALA A 45 4.25 -16.30 -12.16
N GLY A 46 5.15 -15.36 -12.46
CA GLY A 46 5.33 -14.11 -11.72
C GLY A 46 6.32 -14.16 -10.56
N ALA A 47 6.96 -15.30 -10.26
CA ALA A 47 7.84 -15.43 -9.08
C ALA A 47 9.11 -14.59 -9.13
N ASP A 48 9.55 -14.22 -10.32
CA ASP A 48 10.68 -13.30 -10.55
C ASP A 48 10.20 -11.89 -10.94
N HIS A 49 8.93 -11.56 -10.71
CA HIS A 49 8.35 -10.26 -11.03
C HIS A 49 8.16 -9.41 -9.79
N VAL A 50 8.49 -8.14 -9.93
CA VAL A 50 8.45 -7.16 -8.85
C VAL A 50 7.34 -6.15 -9.15
N PHE A 51 6.37 -6.05 -8.25
CA PHE A 51 5.25 -5.10 -8.30
C PHE A 51 5.34 -4.11 -7.14
N VAL A 52 4.80 -2.91 -7.34
CA VAL A 52 4.70 -1.88 -6.29
C VAL A 52 3.27 -1.83 -5.77
N ALA A 53 3.12 -2.07 -4.48
CA ALA A 53 1.89 -1.99 -3.72
C ALA A 53 2.06 -0.96 -2.58
N SER A 54 2.16 0.31 -2.94
CA SER A 54 2.46 1.42 -2.03
C SER A 54 1.25 1.98 -1.28
N HIS A 55 0.17 1.21 -1.19
CA HIS A 55 -1.08 1.64 -0.52
C HIS A 55 -1.07 1.29 0.97
N ASP A 56 -2.03 1.87 1.70
CA ASP A 56 -2.16 1.76 3.16
C ASP A 56 -2.07 0.31 3.66
N PHE A 57 -2.79 -0.63 3.02
CA PHE A 57 -2.73 -2.07 3.32
C PHE A 57 -2.03 -2.86 2.20
N GLY A 58 -1.02 -2.24 1.59
CA GLY A 58 -0.12 -2.88 0.65
C GLY A 58 -0.83 -3.62 -0.49
N ALA A 59 -0.48 -4.89 -0.64
CA ALA A 59 -0.95 -5.75 -1.73
C ALA A 59 -2.42 -6.20 -1.66
N CYS A 60 -3.15 -5.84 -0.60
CA CYS A 60 -4.60 -6.06 -0.55
C CYS A 60 -5.39 -5.02 -1.35
N PHE A 61 -4.78 -3.85 -1.64
CA PHE A 61 -5.38 -2.77 -2.44
C PHE A 61 -6.73 -2.24 -1.89
N HIS A 62 -6.82 -2.04 -0.57
CA HIS A 62 -8.01 -1.47 0.05
C HIS A 62 -7.61 -0.52 1.20
N PRO A 63 -8.33 0.60 1.45
CA PRO A 63 -7.98 1.56 2.51
C PRO A 63 -8.57 1.25 3.90
N MET A 64 -9.46 0.26 4.02
CA MET A 64 -10.02 -0.22 5.31
C MET A 64 -9.48 -1.63 5.59
N GLU A 65 -8.92 -1.85 6.79
CA GLU A 65 -8.20 -3.07 7.18
C GLU A 65 -9.08 -4.32 7.15
N ASP A 66 -10.28 -4.25 7.71
CA ASP A 66 -11.24 -5.35 7.76
C ASP A 66 -11.58 -5.88 6.37
N VAL A 67 -11.83 -4.95 5.43
CA VAL A 67 -12.08 -5.29 4.03
C VAL A 67 -10.79 -5.73 3.33
N ALA A 68 -9.64 -5.11 3.62
CA ALA A 68 -8.35 -5.52 3.06
C ALA A 68 -8.01 -6.97 3.43
N VAL A 69 -8.20 -7.35 4.70
CA VAL A 69 -8.02 -8.71 5.20
C VAL A 69 -9.01 -9.66 4.54
N ALA A 70 -10.27 -9.26 4.37
CA ALA A 70 -11.28 -10.07 3.69
C ALA A 70 -10.96 -10.30 2.19
N ASP A 71 -10.47 -9.28 1.50
CA ASP A 71 -10.12 -9.33 0.08
C ASP A 71 -8.79 -10.08 -0.17
N GLY A 72 -7.85 -9.95 0.77
CA GLY A 72 -6.51 -10.51 0.69
C GLY A 72 -5.69 -10.09 -0.55
N ILE A 73 -4.53 -10.70 -0.72
CA ILE A 73 -3.69 -10.49 -1.90
C ILE A 73 -4.34 -11.16 -3.12
N PRO A 74 -4.47 -10.47 -4.28
CA PRO A 74 -4.96 -11.09 -5.50
C PRO A 74 -4.14 -12.33 -5.89
N GLU A 75 -4.81 -13.42 -6.28
CA GLU A 75 -4.15 -14.69 -6.64
C GLU A 75 -3.03 -14.55 -7.67
N PHE A 76 -3.21 -13.66 -8.66
CA PHE A 76 -2.22 -13.42 -9.70
C PHE A 76 -0.95 -12.70 -9.22
N LEU A 77 -0.94 -12.16 -7.99
CA LEU A 77 0.22 -11.52 -7.35
C LEU A 77 0.83 -12.33 -6.21
N LYS A 78 0.14 -13.37 -5.70
CA LYS A 78 0.62 -14.15 -4.53
C LYS A 78 1.99 -14.79 -4.74
N LYS A 79 2.38 -15.06 -5.99
CA LYS A 79 3.71 -15.61 -6.32
C LYS A 79 4.77 -14.54 -6.51
N SER A 80 4.38 -13.30 -6.74
CA SER A 80 5.30 -12.21 -7.09
C SER A 80 5.96 -11.58 -5.86
N ILE A 81 7.02 -10.81 -6.12
CA ILE A 81 7.72 -10.01 -5.12
C ILE A 81 7.00 -8.67 -5.02
N LEU A 82 6.47 -8.36 -3.83
CA LEU A 82 5.63 -7.20 -3.61
C LEU A 82 6.39 -6.15 -2.81
N LEU A 83 6.74 -5.04 -3.46
CA LEU A 83 7.31 -3.87 -2.82
C LEU A 83 6.18 -3.09 -2.17
N GLN A 84 6.18 -2.95 -0.85
CA GLN A 84 5.09 -2.28 -0.14
C GLN A 84 5.60 -1.38 0.99
N THR A 85 4.86 -0.31 1.27
CA THR A 85 5.09 0.58 2.40
C THR A 85 4.44 0.04 3.68
N PHE A 86 3.48 -0.87 3.54
CA PHE A 86 2.84 -1.57 4.65
C PHE A 86 3.76 -2.63 5.23
N GLY A 87 4.20 -2.42 6.48
CA GLY A 87 4.99 -3.38 7.24
C GLY A 87 4.50 -3.42 8.68
N VAL A 88 3.82 -4.51 9.05
CA VAL A 88 3.45 -4.79 10.44
C VAL A 88 4.32 -5.91 10.99
N HIS A 89 4.51 -5.89 12.31
CA HIS A 89 5.16 -7.00 13.01
C HIS A 89 4.14 -8.12 13.23
N GLY A 90 4.50 -9.34 12.79
CA GLY A 90 3.65 -10.51 12.92
C GLY A 90 2.89 -10.86 11.64
N PRO A 91 2.04 -11.90 11.69
CA PRO A 91 1.30 -12.38 10.52
C PRO A 91 0.23 -11.37 10.11
N HIS A 92 0.15 -11.06 8.82
CA HIS A 92 -0.93 -10.25 8.26
C HIS A 92 -1.21 -10.71 6.82
N VAL A 93 -2.49 -10.83 6.45
CA VAL A 93 -2.91 -11.36 5.13
C VAL A 93 -2.31 -10.55 3.97
N CYS A 94 -2.20 -9.22 4.12
CA CYS A 94 -1.58 -8.34 3.12
C CYS A 94 -0.05 -8.48 3.00
N GLN A 95 0.58 -9.28 3.85
CA GLN A 95 2.00 -9.65 3.79
C GLN A 95 2.20 -11.16 3.53
N GLU A 96 1.13 -11.91 3.21
CA GLU A 96 1.16 -13.35 2.94
C GLU A 96 1.62 -13.68 1.50
N ALA A 97 2.68 -13.00 1.07
CA ALA A 97 3.40 -13.22 -0.17
C ALA A 97 4.86 -12.77 0.04
N GLU A 98 5.74 -13.10 -0.90
CA GLU A 98 7.10 -12.56 -0.88
C GLU A 98 7.02 -11.03 -0.99
N HIS A 99 7.51 -10.33 0.03
CA HIS A 99 7.37 -8.88 0.10
C HIS A 99 8.62 -8.22 0.64
N VAL A 100 8.86 -7.00 0.16
CA VAL A 100 9.93 -6.13 0.64
C VAL A 100 9.29 -4.86 1.15
N VAL A 101 9.46 -4.58 2.43
CA VAL A 101 9.00 -3.32 3.03
C VAL A 101 9.94 -2.21 2.59
N ILE A 102 9.40 -1.24 1.87
CA ILE A 102 10.13 -0.04 1.45
C ILE A 102 9.72 1.11 2.35
N PRO A 103 10.65 1.72 3.10
CA PRO A 103 10.33 2.88 3.91
C PRO A 103 9.92 4.05 3.02
N PRO A 104 9.04 4.94 3.50
CA PRO A 104 8.74 6.18 2.79
C PRO A 104 10.03 6.96 2.55
N HIS A 105 10.11 7.65 1.41
CA HIS A 105 11.26 8.48 1.11
C HIS A 105 11.39 9.62 2.15
N VAL A 106 12.56 9.69 2.78
CA VAL A 106 12.94 10.79 3.67
C VAL A 106 14.09 11.54 3.00
N PRO A 107 13.95 12.84 2.71
CA PRO A 107 15.03 13.64 2.15
C PRO A 107 16.27 13.57 3.06
N PRO A 108 17.49 13.45 2.51
CA PRO A 108 18.72 13.34 3.31
C PRO A 108 18.90 14.50 4.28
N GLU A 109 18.49 15.71 3.91
CA GLU A 109 18.57 16.91 4.73
C GLU A 109 17.78 16.74 6.03
N VAL A 110 16.60 16.10 5.94
CA VAL A 110 15.76 15.79 7.10
C VAL A 110 16.36 14.66 7.93
N ALA A 111 16.93 13.63 7.30
CA ALA A 111 17.52 12.50 8.01
C ALA A 111 18.79 12.87 8.81
N LEU A 112 19.57 13.84 8.33
CA LEU A 112 20.78 14.33 9.00
C LEU A 112 20.50 15.22 10.21
N GLU A 113 19.35 15.90 10.23
CA GLU A 113 18.92 16.76 11.34
C GLU A 113 18.19 16.01 12.45
N LEU A 114 17.75 14.77 12.20
CA LEU A 114 17.03 13.99 13.20
C LEU A 114 18.01 13.42 14.24
N PRO A 115 17.96 13.87 15.50
CA PRO A 115 18.74 13.23 16.56
C PRO A 115 18.35 11.76 16.67
N GLU A 116 19.31 10.91 17.04
CA GLU A 116 19.01 9.50 17.35
C GLU A 116 17.77 9.45 18.26
N PRO A 117 16.75 8.64 17.92
CA PRO A 117 15.45 8.65 18.60
C PRO A 117 15.56 8.54 20.13
N GLU A 118 16.59 7.84 20.60
CA GLU A 118 16.93 7.57 22.00
C GLU A 118 17.58 8.77 22.71
N LYS A 119 18.27 9.64 21.97
CA LYS A 119 18.95 10.85 22.46
C LYS A 119 18.08 12.10 22.34
N ALA A 120 16.98 12.02 21.58
CA ALA A 120 16.06 13.12 21.35
C ALA A 120 15.14 13.35 22.57
N ARG A 121 15.21 14.53 23.19
CA ARG A 121 14.24 14.95 24.21
C ARG A 121 12.92 15.31 23.51
N ARG A 122 12.03 14.34 23.39
CA ARG A 122 10.73 14.52 22.74
C ARG A 122 9.81 15.38 23.61
N ASP A 123 9.42 16.53 23.09
CA ASP A 123 8.39 17.43 23.61
C ASP A 123 6.98 17.01 23.17
N ILE A 124 6.88 16.23 22.08
CA ILE A 124 5.65 15.62 21.60
C ILE A 124 5.61 14.14 22.01
N PHE A 125 4.63 13.77 22.86
CA PHE A 125 4.44 12.40 23.35
C PHE A 125 3.96 11.43 22.24
N ALA A 126 3.08 11.88 21.35
CA ALA A 126 2.61 11.11 20.20
C ALA A 126 2.16 12.04 19.06
N PHE A 127 2.44 11.63 17.81
CA PHE A 127 1.95 12.29 16.61
C PHE A 127 1.00 11.33 15.89
N PHE A 128 -0.26 11.74 15.76
CA PHE A 128 -1.28 10.98 15.03
C PHE A 128 -1.45 11.59 13.65
N ARG A 129 -1.14 10.83 12.60
CA ARG A 129 -1.47 11.17 11.21
C ARG A 129 -2.47 10.15 10.69
N GLY A 130 -3.58 10.63 10.16
CA GLY A 130 -4.67 9.80 9.69
C GLY A 130 -5.99 10.57 9.74
N LYS A 131 -7.05 9.97 9.20
CA LYS A 131 -8.39 10.53 9.29
C LYS A 131 -8.94 10.30 10.70
N MET A 132 -9.35 11.37 11.38
CA MET A 132 -10.01 11.27 12.68
C MET A 132 -11.44 10.74 12.48
N GLU A 133 -11.69 9.48 12.84
CA GLU A 133 -13.03 8.92 12.86
C GLU A 133 -13.74 9.34 14.15
N VAL A 134 -14.67 10.29 14.04
CA VAL A 134 -15.52 10.73 15.16
C VAL A 134 -16.69 9.76 15.29
N HIS A 135 -17.01 9.29 16.51
CA HIS A 135 -18.21 8.48 16.76
C HIS A 135 -19.35 9.35 17.32
N PRO A 136 -20.58 9.27 16.77
CA PRO A 136 -20.97 8.41 15.65
C PRO A 136 -20.37 8.90 14.33
N LYS A 137 -20.10 7.94 13.42
CA LYS A 137 -19.35 8.11 12.18
C LYS A 137 -19.91 9.27 11.35
N ASN A 138 -19.31 10.46 11.44
CA ASN A 138 -19.70 11.62 10.62
C ASN A 138 -18.94 11.57 9.29
N ILE A 139 -19.63 11.06 8.27
CA ILE A 139 -19.13 10.72 6.94
C ILE A 139 -18.74 11.97 6.12
N SER A 140 -19.07 13.19 6.58
CA SER A 140 -18.91 14.43 5.80
C SER A 140 -17.47 14.84 5.47
N GLY A 141 -16.45 14.27 6.12
CA GLY A 141 -15.04 14.51 5.77
C GLY A 141 -14.55 15.96 5.96
N ARG A 142 -15.30 16.80 6.67
CA ARG A 142 -14.99 18.25 6.85
C ARG A 142 -14.04 18.57 8.00
N PHE A 143 -13.60 17.57 8.75
CA PHE A 143 -12.67 17.76 9.86
C PHE A 143 -11.34 17.09 9.53
N TYR A 144 -10.42 17.87 9.00
CA TYR A 144 -8.99 17.61 9.18
C TYR A 144 -8.58 18.25 10.50
N SER A 145 -7.72 17.59 11.27
CA SER A 145 -7.16 18.19 12.49
C SER A 145 -6.51 19.54 12.13
N LYS A 146 -6.83 20.59 12.91
CA LYS A 146 -6.02 21.81 12.91
C LYS A 146 -4.62 21.50 13.41
#